data_AF-A0A5Q2MYB7-F1
#
_entry.id   AF-A0A5Q2MYB7-F1
#
_cell.length_a   1.000
_cell.length_b   1.000
_cell.length_c   1.000
_cell.angle_alpha   90.00
_cell.angle_beta   90.00
_cell.angle_gamma   90.00
#
_symmetry.space_group_name_H-M   'P 1'
#
loop_
_entity.id
_entity.type
_entity.pdbx_description
1 polymer ?
#
loop_
_entity_poly.entity_id
_entity_poly.type
_entity_poly.pdbx_seq_one_letter_code
_entity_poly.pdbx_strand_id
1 'polypeptide(L)'
;MQWSIILALVSALIVALLAIANIEIVTIHYIVGSVNLPLIIVILGSTLLGVLIGGLLSFIRQSKMRRDQKKLEKDLVLLEETLRQERNEKKALALQVATLKDEEPSSFQSYISKQKSSFEKNDESENREKSKESE
;
A
#
# COMPACT_ATOMS: atom_id res chain seq x y z
N MET A 1 4.92 21.88 -8.38
CA MET A 1 6.13 22.50 -7.78
C MET A 1 6.45 23.87 -8.37
N GLN A 2 6.37 24.09 -9.69
CA GLN A 2 6.76 25.39 -10.29
C GLN A 2 5.69 26.48 -10.18
N TRP A 3 4.40 26.12 -10.18
CA TRP A 3 3.29 27.08 -10.04
C TRP A 3 3.33 27.89 -8.74
N SER A 4 3.83 27.29 -7.65
CA SER A 4 3.94 27.97 -6.36
C SER A 4 4.93 29.14 -6.40
N ILE A 5 6.03 29.01 -7.15
CA ILE A 5 7.03 30.08 -7.32
C ILE A 5 6.43 31.23 -8.12
N ILE A 6 5.69 30.91 -9.20
CA ILE A 6 5.02 31.91 -10.03
C ILE A 6 3.97 32.68 -9.22
N LEU A 7 3.14 31.97 -8.46
CA LEU A 7 2.14 32.60 -7.57
C LEU A 7 2.79 33.44 -6.47
N ALA A 8 3.89 32.97 -5.87
CA ALA A 8 4.62 33.74 -4.87
C ALA A 8 5.22 35.02 -5.46
N LEU A 9 5.78 34.95 -6.67
CA LEU A 9 6.34 36.12 -7.36
C LEU A 9 5.26 37.15 -7.69
N VAL A 10 4.12 36.70 -8.23
CA VAL A 10 2.98 37.58 -8.51
C VAL A 10 2.45 38.22 -7.23
N SER A 11 2.33 37.44 -6.15
CA SER A 11 1.89 37.94 -4.84
C SER A 11 2.87 38.98 -4.28
N ALA A 12 4.18 38.73 -4.40
CA ALA A 12 5.21 39.68 -3.98
C ALA A 12 5.14 40.99 -4.77
N LEU A 13 4.87 40.92 -6.08
CA LEU A 13 4.69 42.10 -6.93
C LEU A 13 3.46 42.91 -6.51
N ILE A 14 2.34 42.24 -6.21
CA ILE A 14 1.11 42.89 -5.71
C ILE A 14 1.38 43.58 -4.36
N VAL A 15 2.04 42.91 -3.42
CA VAL A 15 2.41 43.50 -2.12
C VAL A 15 3.32 44.70 -2.29
N ALA A 16 4.29 44.64 -3.21
CA ALA A 16 5.17 45.77 -3.52
C ALA A 16 4.42 46.96 -4.14
N LEU A 17 3.44 46.70 -5.02
CA LEU A 17 2.59 47.75 -5.58
C LEU A 17 1.71 48.40 -4.50
N LEU A 18 1.11 47.60 -3.62
CA LEU A 18 0.35 48.10 -2.47
C LEU A 18 1.24 48.93 -1.52
N ALA A 19 2.51 48.52 -1.36
CA ALA A 19 3.51 49.23 -0.57
C ALA A 19 3.80 50.62 -1.13
N ILE A 20 4.01 50.72 -2.45
CA ILE A 20 4.33 51.99 -3.11
C ILE A 20 3.10 52.90 -3.17
N ALA A 21 1.93 52.34 -3.44
CA ALA A 21 0.68 53.10 -3.54
C ALA A 21 0.22 53.66 -2.19
N ASN A 22 0.63 53.06 -1.07
CA ASN A 22 0.17 53.42 0.27
C ASN A 22 1.35 53.75 1.21
N ILE A 23 2.20 54.69 0.76
CA ILE A 23 3.27 55.31 1.58
C ILE A 23 2.70 56.47 2.44
N GLU A 24 1.38 56.65 2.47
CA GLU A 24 0.75 57.70 3.26
C GLU A 24 0.97 57.48 4.77
N ILE A 25 1.37 58.56 5.43
CA ILE A 25 1.58 58.58 6.87
C ILE A 25 0.21 58.58 7.55
N VAL A 26 -0.10 57.50 8.25
CA VAL A 26 -1.33 57.35 9.03
C VAL A 26 -0.98 57.41 10.51
N THR A 27 -1.76 58.20 11.26
CA THR A 27 -1.67 58.24 12.71
C THR A 27 -2.36 57.00 13.28
N ILE A 28 -1.60 56.17 13.98
CA ILE A 28 -2.12 55.01 14.69
C ILE A 28 -2.25 55.39 16.16
N HIS A 29 -3.47 55.30 16.68
CA HIS A 29 -3.76 55.49 18.09
C HIS A 29 -3.66 54.14 18.81
N TYR A 30 -2.65 53.99 19.66
CA TYR A 30 -2.52 52.86 20.57
C TYR A 30 -3.14 53.18 21.93
N ILE A 31 -3.24 52.16 22.78
CA ILE A 31 -3.81 52.27 24.13
C ILE A 31 -3.03 53.29 24.99
N VAL A 32 -1.74 53.51 24.72
CA VAL A 32 -0.88 54.46 25.45
C VAL A 32 -0.08 55.31 24.46
N GLY A 33 -0.76 56.12 23.65
CA GLY A 33 -0.14 57.12 22.79
C GLY A 33 -0.42 56.93 21.30
N SER A 34 0.12 57.82 20.47
CA SER A 34 -0.07 57.83 19.02
C SER A 34 1.26 57.88 18.28
N VAL A 35 1.39 57.13 17.19
CA VAL A 35 2.56 57.17 16.32
C VAL A 35 2.13 57.47 14.90
N ASN A 36 2.96 58.20 14.16
CA ASN A 36 2.77 58.47 12.75
C ASN A 36 3.69 57.54 11.97
N LEU A 37 3.13 56.50 11.36
CA LEU A 37 3.87 55.55 10.54
C LEU A 37 3.16 55.37 9.21
N PRO A 38 3.89 55.11 8.12
CA PRO A 38 3.29 54.72 6.86
C PRO A 38 2.44 53.44 7.02
N LEU A 39 1.25 53.39 6.41
CA LEU A 39 0.35 52.23 6.54
C LEU A 39 1.02 50.92 6.10
N ILE A 40 1.96 50.98 5.17
CA ILE A 40 2.71 49.82 4.72
C ILE A 40 3.47 49.09 5.83
N ILE A 41 3.97 49.79 6.86
CA ILE A 41 4.66 49.12 7.97
C ILE A 41 3.70 48.18 8.71
N VAL A 42 2.44 48.58 8.82
CA VAL A 42 1.39 47.76 9.43
C VAL A 42 1.07 46.54 8.57
N ILE A 43 0.87 46.73 7.26
CA ILE A 43 0.56 45.64 6.32
C ILE A 43 1.70 44.63 6.23
N LEU A 44 2.95 45.10 6.13
CA LEU A 44 4.12 44.22 6.10
C LEU A 44 4.26 43.48 7.43
N GLY A 45 4.10 44.17 8.56
CA GLY A 45 4.16 43.55 9.88
C GLY A 45 3.11 42.45 10.06
N SER A 46 1.85 42.72 9.72
CA SER A 46 0.76 41.74 9.83
C SER A 46 0.93 40.58 8.87
N THR A 47 1.35 40.85 7.63
CA THR A 47 1.57 39.81 6.61
C THR A 47 2.73 38.91 7.01
N LEU A 48 3.84 39.49 7.48
CA LEU A 48 4.99 38.75 7.94
C LEU A 48 4.63 37.84 9.12
N LEU A 49 3.87 38.35 10.10
CA LEU A 49 3.37 37.55 11.22
C LEU A 49 2.45 36.42 10.75
N GLY A 50 1.52 36.71 9.83
CA GLY A 50 0.63 35.69 9.26
C GLY A 50 1.39 34.58 8.54
N VAL A 51 2.38 34.94 7.72
CA VAL A 51 3.27 33.98 7.03
C VAL A 51 4.09 33.17 8.02
N LEU A 52 4.61 33.80 9.07
CA LEU A 52 5.42 33.13 10.09
C LEU A 52 4.58 32.09 10.86
N ILE A 53 3.41 32.49 11.36
CA ILE A 53 2.48 31.58 12.06
C ILE A 53 2.02 30.45 11.13
N GLY A 54 1.58 30.79 9.92
CA GLY A 54 1.15 29.81 8.92
C GLY A 54 2.26 28.83 8.56
N GLY A 55 3.49 29.33 8.39
CA GLY A 55 4.69 28.53 8.14
C GLY A 55 4.99 27.56 9.27
N LEU A 56 4.93 28.01 10.52
CA LEU A 56 5.14 27.17 11.70
C LEU A 56 4.10 26.04 11.78
N LEU A 57 2.81 26.35 11.60
CA LEU A 57 1.74 25.34 11.59
C LEU A 57 1.91 24.33 10.45
N SER A 58 2.29 24.82 9.27
CA SER A 58 2.55 23.98 8.09
C SER A 58 3.73 23.03 8.34
N PHE A 59 4.80 23.51 8.97
CA PHE A 59 5.96 22.70 9.31
C PHE A 59 5.64 21.55 10.28
N ILE A 60 4.82 21.82 11.31
CA ILE A 60 4.37 20.80 12.26
C ILE A 60 3.53 19.73 11.54
N ARG A 61 2.58 20.16 10.70
CA ARG A 61 1.73 19.24 9.92
C ARG A 61 2.56 18.40 8.94
N GLN A 62 3.52 19.01 8.26
CA GLN A 62 4.42 18.32 7.34
C GLN A 62 5.26 17.26 8.06
N SER A 63 5.68 17.53 9.30
CA SER A 63 6.46 16.59 10.12
C SER A 63 5.66 15.36 10.52
N LYS A 64 4.37 15.51 10.88
CA LYS A 64 3.48 14.37 11.12
C LYS A 64 3.31 13.51 9.87
N MET A 65 3.04 14.14 8.72
CA MET A 65 2.83 13.44 7.46
C MET A 65 4.05 12.60 7.05
N ARG A 66 5.27 13.07 7.31
CA ARG A 66 6.51 12.29 7.07
C ARG A 66 6.62 11.06 7.98
N ARG A 67 6.16 11.14 9.23
CA ARG A 67 6.16 10.00 10.15
C ARG A 67 5.15 8.96 9.70
N ASP A 68 3.97 9.39 9.29
CA ASP A 68 2.92 8.50 8.81
C ASP A 68 3.35 7.78 7.53
N GLN A 69 4.04 8.47 6.60
CA GLN A 69 4.64 7.86 5.42
C GLN A 69 5.62 6.74 5.78
N LYS A 70 6.53 6.99 6.73
CA LYS A 70 7.48 5.96 7.20
C LYS A 70 6.79 4.79 7.89
N LYS A 71 5.69 5.04 8.60
CA LYS A 71 4.90 3.97 9.22
C LYS A 71 4.23 3.12 8.14
N LEU A 72 3.58 3.77 7.18
CA LEU A 72 2.90 3.10 6.07
C LEU A 72 3.87 2.26 5.23
N GLU A 73 5.07 2.78 4.98
CA GLU A 73 6.13 2.03 4.27
C GLU A 73 6.58 0.79 5.04
N LYS A 74 6.73 0.87 6.36
CA LYS A 74 7.02 -0.29 7.21
C LYS A 74 5.90 -1.31 7.22
N ASP A 75 4.65 -0.84 7.33
CA ASP A 75 3.47 -1.70 7.33
C ASP A 75 3.35 -2.47 6.00
N LEU A 76 3.69 -1.83 4.87
CA LEU A 76 3.76 -2.49 3.57
C LEU A 76 4.81 -3.60 3.52
N VAL A 77 6.02 -3.34 4.01
CA VAL A 77 7.11 -4.35 4.03
C VAL A 77 6.70 -5.55 4.89
N LEU A 78 6.17 -5.32 6.10
CA LEU A 78 5.71 -6.40 6.98
C LEU A 78 4.58 -7.23 6.36
N LEU A 79 3.64 -6.56 5.67
CA LEU A 79 2.54 -7.24 5.00
C LEU A 79 3.05 -8.11 3.84
N GLU A 80 4.00 -7.61 3.06
CA GLU A 80 4.63 -8.37 1.97
C GLU A 80 5.40 -9.58 2.49
N GLU A 81 6.14 -9.45 3.60
CA GLU A 81 6.83 -10.57 4.25
C GLU A 81 5.84 -11.64 4.74
N THR A 82 4.75 -11.23 5.39
CA THR A 82 3.71 -12.17 5.89
C THR A 82 3.07 -12.94 4.74
N LEU A 83 2.72 -12.24 3.64
CA LEU A 83 2.18 -12.88 2.44
C LEU A 83 3.17 -13.85 1.81
N ARG A 84 4.46 -13.54 1.84
CA ARG A 84 5.52 -14.41 1.32
C ARG A 84 5.67 -15.68 2.17
N GLN A 85 5.57 -15.57 3.49
CA GLN A 85 5.58 -16.72 4.40
C GLN A 85 4.38 -17.63 4.16
N GLU A 86 3.17 -17.07 4.16
CA GLU A 86 1.92 -17.80 3.85
C GLU A 86 2.00 -18.54 2.51
N ARG A 87 2.54 -17.89 1.48
CA ARG A 87 2.71 -18.50 0.16
C ARG A 87 3.74 -19.63 0.16
N ASN A 88 4.82 -19.49 0.92
CA ASN A 88 5.85 -20.52 1.06
C ASN A 88 5.32 -21.72 1.84
N GLU A 89 4.56 -21.49 2.91
CA GLU A 89 3.90 -22.54 3.68
C GLU A 89 2.89 -23.30 2.83
N LYS A 90 2.01 -22.59 2.11
CA LYS A 90 1.07 -23.22 1.16
C LYS A 90 1.78 -24.01 0.07
N LYS A 91 2.92 -23.54 -0.43
CA LYS A 91 3.74 -24.28 -1.39
C LYS A 91 4.36 -25.53 -0.76
N ALA A 92 4.89 -25.44 0.46
CA ALA A 92 5.46 -26.58 1.17
C ALA A 92 4.40 -27.65 1.49
N LEU A 93 3.20 -27.22 1.89
CA LEU A 93 2.04 -28.09 2.07
C LEU A 93 1.59 -28.71 0.73
N ALA A 94 1.54 -27.93 -0.36
CA ALA A 94 1.21 -28.45 -1.69
C ALA A 94 2.26 -29.46 -2.20
N LEU A 95 3.54 -29.23 -1.91
CA LEU A 95 4.63 -30.16 -2.18
C LEU A 95 4.47 -31.44 -1.37
N GLN A 96 4.19 -31.36 -0.06
CA GLN A 96 3.92 -32.54 0.77
C GLN A 96 2.68 -33.31 0.31
N VAL A 97 1.60 -32.63 -0.05
CA VAL A 97 0.40 -33.26 -0.61
C VAL A 97 0.69 -33.90 -1.97
N ALA A 98 1.58 -33.33 -2.79
CA ALA A 98 2.04 -33.95 -4.02
C ALA A 98 2.90 -35.20 -3.74
N THR A 99 3.81 -35.15 -2.76
CA THR A 99 4.64 -36.29 -2.35
C THR A 99 3.82 -37.42 -1.73
N LEU A 100 2.79 -37.10 -0.92
CA LEU A 100 1.85 -38.09 -0.37
C LEU A 100 0.89 -38.66 -1.43
N LYS A 101 0.80 -38.04 -2.62
CA LYS A 101 0.01 -38.55 -3.74
C LYS A 101 0.79 -39.54 -4.61
N ASP A 102 2.11 -39.57 -4.48
CA ASP A 102 3.00 -40.54 -5.15
C ASP A 102 3.22 -41.82 -4.31
N GLU A 103 2.81 -41.85 -3.04
CA GLU A 103 2.63 -43.09 -2.25
C GLU A 103 1.18 -43.60 -2.31
N GLU A 104 0.61 -43.72 -3.52
CA GLU A 104 -0.44 -44.73 -3.74
C GLU A 104 0.28 -46.10 -3.79
N PRO A 105 0.05 -47.00 -2.83
CA PRO A 105 0.96 -48.09 -2.56
C PRO A 105 1.01 -49.01 -3.78
N SER A 106 2.16 -49.06 -4.44
CA SER A 106 2.45 -50.01 -5.53
C SER A 106 2.23 -51.47 -5.11
N SER A 107 2.14 -51.75 -3.80
CA SER A 107 1.71 -53.04 -3.26
C SER A 107 0.21 -53.32 -3.45
N PHE A 108 -0.67 -52.32 -3.38
CA PHE A 108 -2.12 -52.47 -3.58
C PHE A 108 -2.45 -52.81 -5.04
N GLN A 109 -1.78 -52.16 -6.00
CA GLN A 109 -1.92 -52.49 -7.42
C GLN A 109 -1.47 -53.94 -7.73
N SER A 110 -0.48 -54.45 -6.98
CA SER A 110 -0.05 -55.85 -7.07
C SER A 110 -1.09 -56.83 -6.48
N TYR A 111 -1.82 -56.44 -5.43
CA TYR A 111 -2.90 -57.25 -4.85
C TYR A 111 -4.14 -57.29 -5.77
N ILE A 112 -4.53 -56.13 -6.32
CA ILE A 112 -5.68 -56.04 -7.23
C ILE A 112 -5.43 -56.79 -8.54
N SER A 113 -4.22 -56.69 -9.13
CA SER A 113 -3.90 -57.42 -10.36
C SER A 113 -3.82 -58.94 -10.15
N LYS A 114 -3.27 -59.39 -9.01
CA LYS A 114 -3.23 -60.80 -8.65
C LYS A 114 -4.65 -61.36 -8.46
N GLN A 115 -5.53 -60.63 -7.78
CA GLN A 115 -6.91 -61.04 -7.56
C GLN A 115 -7.73 -61.02 -8.86
N LYS A 116 -7.52 -60.03 -9.74
CA LYS A 116 -8.17 -59.94 -11.05
C LYS A 116 -7.78 -61.10 -11.97
N SER A 117 -6.50 -61.49 -11.98
CA SER A 117 -6.02 -62.63 -12.78
C SER A 117 -6.55 -64.00 -12.31
N SER A 118 -6.94 -64.13 -11.04
CA SER A 118 -7.61 -65.32 -10.51
C SER A 118 -9.09 -65.37 -10.86
N PHE A 119 -9.75 -64.21 -11.03
CA PHE A 119 -11.13 -64.13 -11.48
C PHE A 119 -11.25 -64.39 -12.99
N GLU A 120 -10.37 -63.79 -13.80
CA GLU A 120 -10.40 -63.90 -15.26
C GLU A 120 -10.08 -65.32 -15.76
N LYS A 121 -9.24 -66.08 -15.01
CA LYS A 121 -9.00 -67.50 -15.27
C LYS A 121 -10.20 -68.40 -14.94
N ASN A 122 -11.00 -68.04 -13.94
CA ASN A 122 -12.21 -68.80 -13.58
C ASN A 122 -13.31 -68.61 -14.64
N ASP A 123 -13.51 -67.38 -15.12
CA ASP A 123 -14.48 -67.08 -16.17
C ASP A 123 -14.10 -67.75 -17.51
N GLU A 124 -12.82 -67.80 -17.87
CA GLU A 124 -12.37 -68.52 -19.08
C GLU A 124 -12.52 -70.04 -18.95
N SER A 125 -12.32 -70.62 -17.76
CA SER A 125 -12.55 -72.05 -17.54
C SER A 125 -14.04 -72.41 -17.58
N GLU A 126 -14.91 -71.57 -17.03
CA GLU A 126 -16.36 -71.81 -17.00
C GLU A 126 -16.99 -71.65 -18.40
N ASN A 127 -16.50 -70.70 -19.20
CA ASN A 127 -17.01 -70.46 -20.56
C ASN A 127 -16.53 -71.52 -21.57
N ARG A 128 -15.35 -72.12 -21.35
CA ARG A 128 -14.86 -73.27 -22.14
C ARG A 128 -15.57 -74.58 -21.80
N GLU A 129 -16.12 -74.74 -20.60
CA GLU A 129 -16.97 -75.89 -20.25
C GLU A 129 -18.37 -75.77 -20.88
N LYS A 130 -19.01 -74.59 -20.79
CA LYS A 130 -20.34 -74.36 -21.40
C LYS A 130 -20.37 -74.47 -22.92
N SER A 131 -19.28 -74.15 -23.62
CA SER A 131 -19.20 -74.29 -25.08
C SER A 131 -19.06 -75.74 -25.57
N LYS A 132 -18.66 -76.68 -24.70
CA LYS A 132 -18.52 -78.10 -25.05
C LYS A 132 -19.79 -78.91 -24.83
N GLU A 133 -20.79 -78.33 -24.16
CA GLU A 133 -22.05 -78.99 -23.82
C GLU A 133 -23.20 -78.62 -24.79
N SER A 134 -22.94 -77.74 -25.75
CA SER A 134 -23.90 -77.25 -26.75
C SER A 134 -23.67 -77.76 -28.20
N GLU A 135 -22.77 -78.73 -28.39
CA GLU A 135 -22.63 -79.53 -29.63
C GLU A 135 -23.08 -80.98 -29.38
#